data_AF-A0A833AQ86-F1
#
_entry.id   AF-A0A833AQ86-F1
#
_cell.length_a   1.000
_cell.length_b   1.000
_cell.length_c   1.000
_cell.angle_alpha   90.00
_cell.angle_beta   90.00
_cell.angle_gamma   90.00
#
_symmetry.space_group_name_H-M   'P 1'
#
loop_
_entity.id
_entity.type
_entity.pdbx_description
1 polymer ?
#
loop_
_entity_poly.entity_id
_entity_poly.type
_entity_poly.pdbx_seq_one_letter_code
_entity_poly.pdbx_strand_id
1 'polypeptide(L)'
;MIKIKEHCPDLELEAFVHGSICIAYSGRCLISNYMSYRDPNQGTCSNSCRWQYKMYKKDEVQPAELQKKLPMYEPESTQHGDPYYPLQGDYYLEESERPGEFMQIDEDENGTYLMNARDLCAIEYLQELRDAGIVSFKVEGRSKSVYYAALISRAYRHAIDDLAAGKPFNPAHL
;
A
#
# COMPACT_ATOMS: atom_id res chain seq x y z
N MET A 1 21.00 -3.23 -0.44
CA MET A 1 21.69 -2.04 0.09
C MET A 1 23.16 -2.33 0.42
N ILE A 2 23.48 -3.47 1.07
CA ILE A 2 24.87 -3.87 1.39
C ILE A 2 25.83 -3.76 0.20
N LYS A 3 25.51 -4.39 -0.95
CA LYS A 3 26.34 -4.28 -2.17
C LYS A 3 26.58 -2.84 -2.65
N ILE A 4 25.61 -1.94 -2.43
CA ILE A 4 25.76 -0.52 -2.78
C ILE A 4 26.78 0.13 -1.85
N LYS A 5 26.69 -0.12 -0.53
CA LYS A 5 27.66 0.39 0.45
C LYS A 5 29.07 -0.18 0.24
N GLU A 6 29.19 -1.43 -0.20
CA GLU A 6 30.50 -2.03 -0.53
C GLU A 6 31.21 -1.28 -1.68
N HIS A 7 30.47 -0.88 -2.72
CA HIS A 7 31.04 -0.19 -3.89
C HIS A 7 31.05 1.34 -3.76
N CYS A 8 30.20 1.88 -2.89
CA CYS A 8 30.02 3.32 -2.66
C CYS A 8 29.89 3.59 -1.15
N PRO A 9 30.99 3.50 -0.37
CA PRO A 9 30.95 3.55 1.09
C PRO A 9 30.49 4.90 1.64
N ASP A 10 30.80 5.99 0.95
CA ASP A 10 30.42 7.34 1.37
C ASP A 10 28.99 7.73 0.99
N LEU A 11 28.32 6.93 0.15
CA LEU A 11 26.95 7.22 -0.27
C LEU A 11 25.98 7.05 0.90
N GLU A 12 25.30 8.12 1.27
CA GLU A 12 24.20 8.10 2.23
C GLU A 12 22.95 7.53 1.56
N LEU A 13 22.25 6.65 2.27
CA LEU A 13 21.03 6.00 1.81
C LEU A 13 19.84 6.40 2.67
N GLU A 14 18.75 6.78 2.01
CA GLU A 14 17.47 7.10 2.62
C GLU A 14 16.42 6.05 2.22
N ALA A 15 15.59 5.63 3.18
CA ALA A 15 14.46 4.74 2.93
C ALA A 15 13.12 5.40 3.30
N PHE A 16 12.11 5.25 2.45
CA PHE A 16 10.73 5.61 2.78
C PHE A 16 10.09 4.52 3.63
N VAL A 17 9.77 4.83 4.88
CA VAL A 17 9.37 3.83 5.90
C VAL A 17 7.93 3.99 6.40
N HIS A 18 7.30 5.14 6.16
CA HIS A 18 5.93 5.37 6.62
C HIS A 18 5.13 6.21 5.63
N GLY A 19 3.90 5.77 5.34
CA GLY A 19 2.94 6.55 4.57
C GLY A 19 2.45 5.84 3.33
N SER A 20 1.87 6.61 2.41
CA SER A 20 1.14 6.05 1.29
C SER A 20 2.10 5.56 0.21
N ILE A 21 2.48 4.28 0.28
CA ILE A 21 3.24 3.63 -0.79
C ILE A 21 2.27 2.94 -1.76
N CYS A 22 2.25 3.40 -3.01
CA CYS A 22 1.68 2.62 -4.10
C CYS A 22 2.82 1.78 -4.65
N ILE A 23 2.87 0.49 -4.34
CA ILE A 23 3.85 -0.40 -4.98
C ILE A 23 3.61 -0.36 -6.50
N ALA A 24 4.61 0.16 -7.21
CA ALA A 24 4.65 0.34 -8.67
C ALA A 24 4.55 -0.99 -9.46
N TYR A 25 4.52 -2.13 -8.78
CA TYR A 25 4.30 -3.45 -9.37
C TYR A 25 2.85 -3.66 -9.84
N SER A 26 1.88 -2.94 -9.27
CA SER A 26 0.44 -3.20 -9.45
C SER A 26 -0.32 -2.19 -10.31
N GLY A 27 0.33 -1.12 -10.79
CA GLY A 27 -0.36 -0.07 -11.54
C GLY A 27 -1.40 0.74 -10.75
N ARG A 28 -1.46 0.60 -9.41
CA ARG A 28 -2.46 1.28 -8.54
C ARG A 28 -2.46 2.80 -8.63
N CYS A 29 -1.34 3.41 -9.03
CA CYS A 29 -1.28 4.84 -9.34
C CYS A 29 -2.13 5.23 -10.57
N LEU A 30 -2.27 4.35 -11.56
CA LEU A 30 -3.09 4.60 -12.74
C LEU A 30 -4.57 4.80 -12.38
N ILE A 31 -5.04 4.12 -11.33
CA ILE A 31 -6.43 4.20 -10.86
C ILE A 31 -6.78 5.62 -10.43
N SER A 32 -5.87 6.33 -9.76
CA SER A 32 -6.10 7.72 -9.35
C SER A 32 -6.28 8.65 -10.55
N ASN A 33 -5.45 8.46 -11.59
CA ASN A 33 -5.57 9.22 -12.83
C ASN A 33 -6.88 8.87 -13.55
N TYR A 34 -7.22 7.58 -13.65
CA TYR A 34 -8.45 7.12 -14.30
C TYR A 34 -9.73 7.64 -13.61
N MET A 35 -9.80 7.54 -12.28
CA MET A 35 -11.03 7.85 -11.54
C MET A 35 -11.19 9.33 -11.17
N SER A 36 -10.09 10.06 -11.02
CA SER A 36 -10.11 11.43 -10.52
C SER A 36 -9.27 12.42 -11.33
N TYR A 37 -8.66 11.98 -12.44
CA TYR A 37 -7.76 12.80 -13.26
C TYR A 37 -6.60 13.41 -12.46
N ARG A 38 -6.21 12.75 -11.37
CA ARG A 38 -5.08 13.14 -10.52
C ARG A 38 -3.92 12.19 -10.75
N ASP A 39 -2.88 12.67 -11.42
CA ASP A 39 -1.69 11.88 -11.74
C ASP A 39 -0.80 11.69 -10.49
N PRO A 40 -0.62 10.44 -9.99
CA PRO A 40 0.27 10.18 -8.88
C PRO A 40 1.74 10.36 -9.21
N ASN A 41 2.15 10.28 -10.48
CA ASN A 41 3.53 10.56 -10.89
C ASN A 41 3.86 12.04 -10.71
N GLN A 42 2.86 12.92 -10.75
CA GLN A 42 2.98 14.33 -10.37
C GLN A 42 2.75 14.56 -8.87
N GLY A 43 2.65 13.50 -8.08
CA GLY A 43 2.45 13.59 -6.64
C GLY A 43 1.03 14.03 -6.23
N THR A 44 0.05 13.93 -7.14
CA THR A 44 -1.32 14.40 -6.87
C THR A 44 -2.29 13.30 -6.50
N CYS A 45 -1.81 12.08 -6.21
CA CYS A 45 -2.64 10.90 -5.90
C CYS A 45 -3.83 11.22 -4.98
N SER A 46 -5.03 10.84 -5.43
CA SER A 46 -6.29 10.96 -4.69
C SER A 46 -6.50 9.87 -3.63
N ASN A 47 -5.61 8.88 -3.57
CA ASN A 47 -5.77 7.68 -2.74
C ASN A 47 -7.10 6.96 -3.03
N SER A 48 -7.48 6.85 -4.30
CA SER A 48 -8.73 6.17 -4.70
C SER A 48 -8.80 4.73 -4.24
N CYS A 49 -7.67 4.06 -4.04
CA CYS A 49 -7.62 2.74 -3.41
C CYS A 49 -8.12 2.69 -1.94
N ARG A 50 -8.45 3.83 -1.32
CA ARG A 50 -8.94 3.96 0.08
C ARG A 50 -10.31 4.60 0.20
N TRP A 51 -10.98 4.86 -0.92
CA TRP A 51 -12.33 5.42 -0.90
C TRP A 51 -13.34 4.40 -0.34
N GLN A 52 -14.54 4.88 -0.05
CA GLN A 52 -15.61 4.05 0.50
C GLN A 52 -16.30 3.29 -0.63
N TYR A 53 -16.02 1.99 -0.69
CA TYR A 53 -16.60 1.09 -1.67
C TYR A 53 -17.64 0.18 -1.05
N LYS A 54 -18.75 0.00 -1.76
CA LYS A 54 -19.71 -1.08 -1.52
C LYS A 54 -19.42 -2.21 -2.48
N MET A 55 -19.43 -3.45 -1.99
CA MET A 55 -19.23 -4.64 -2.79
C MET A 55 -20.57 -5.30 -3.12
N TYR A 56 -20.71 -5.71 -4.37
CA TYR A 56 -21.88 -6.39 -4.91
C TYR A 56 -21.46 -7.67 -5.61
N LYS A 57 -22.30 -8.70 -5.56
CA LYS A 57 -22.14 -9.89 -6.38
C LYS A 57 -22.77 -9.66 -7.76
N LYS A 58 -22.27 -10.32 -8.80
CA LYS A 58 -22.85 -10.26 -10.17
C LYS A 58 -24.36 -10.42 -10.20
N ASP A 59 -24.91 -11.32 -9.40
CA ASP A 59 -26.35 -11.61 -9.40
C ASP A 59 -27.19 -10.44 -8.84
N GLU A 60 -26.55 -9.49 -8.15
CA GLU A 60 -27.16 -8.31 -7.53
C GLU A 60 -27.05 -7.06 -8.42
N VAL A 61 -26.06 -7.02 -9.32
CA VAL A 61 -25.76 -5.87 -10.18
C VAL A 61 -25.43 -6.38 -11.58
N GLN A 62 -26.37 -6.29 -12.53
CA GLN A 62 -26.10 -6.55 -13.95
C GLN A 62 -26.64 -5.45 -14.86
N PRO A 63 -25.77 -4.67 -15.51
CA PRO A 63 -25.97 -4.23 -16.88
C PRO A 63 -25.83 -5.43 -17.83
N ALA A 64 -26.69 -5.53 -18.85
CA ALA A 64 -26.77 -6.69 -19.75
C ALA A 64 -25.49 -6.95 -20.57
N GLU A 65 -24.63 -5.94 -20.70
CA GLU A 65 -23.43 -5.95 -21.54
C GLU A 65 -22.23 -6.66 -20.89
N LEU A 66 -22.23 -6.87 -19.57
CA LEU A 66 -21.11 -7.40 -18.78
C LEU A 66 -21.18 -8.92 -18.54
N GLN A 67 -22.06 -9.64 -19.23
CA GLN A 67 -22.25 -11.10 -19.05
C GLN A 67 -21.16 -11.99 -19.67
N LYS A 68 -20.12 -11.44 -20.33
CA LYS A 68 -19.07 -12.24 -20.96
C LYS A 68 -17.99 -12.65 -19.95
N LYS A 69 -17.82 -13.96 -19.75
CA LYS A 69 -16.74 -14.53 -18.93
C LYS A 69 -15.37 -14.15 -19.49
N LEU A 70 -14.53 -13.51 -18.70
CA LEU A 70 -13.10 -13.34 -18.97
C LEU A 70 -12.34 -14.58 -18.42
N PRO A 71 -11.21 -14.97 -19.03
CA PRO A 71 -10.39 -16.08 -18.53
C PRO A 71 -9.67 -15.65 -17.23
N MET A 72 -9.89 -16.40 -16.16
CA MET A 72 -9.26 -16.20 -14.83
C MET A 72 -7.92 -16.94 -14.73
N TYR A 73 -6.95 -16.34 -14.04
CA TYR A 73 -5.67 -16.95 -13.67
C TYR A 73 -5.77 -17.49 -12.23
N GLU A 74 -5.44 -18.76 -12.01
CA GLU A 74 -5.59 -19.44 -10.71
C GLU A 74 -4.23 -19.92 -10.16
N PRO A 75 -3.59 -19.15 -9.26
CA PRO A 75 -2.38 -19.57 -8.55
C PRO A 75 -2.68 -20.45 -7.31
N GLU A 76 -1.73 -21.27 -6.88
CA GLU A 76 -1.91 -22.22 -5.77
C GLU A 76 -1.63 -21.63 -4.36
N SER A 77 -0.90 -20.51 -4.27
CA SER A 77 -0.48 -19.90 -3.00
C SER A 77 -0.38 -18.38 -3.08
N THR A 78 -0.53 -17.69 -1.95
CA THR A 78 -0.26 -16.24 -1.88
C THR A 78 1.24 -15.94 -1.90
N GLN A 79 1.60 -14.67 -2.12
CA GLN A 79 2.99 -14.18 -1.97
C GLN A 79 3.62 -14.43 -0.58
N HIS A 80 2.82 -14.78 0.43
CA HIS A 80 3.25 -15.08 1.79
C HIS A 80 3.32 -16.58 2.09
N GLY A 81 3.00 -17.45 1.12
CA GLY A 81 3.00 -18.90 1.27
C GLY A 81 1.74 -19.48 1.92
N ASP A 82 0.76 -18.62 2.25
CA ASP A 82 -0.55 -19.06 2.74
C ASP A 82 -1.38 -19.65 1.59
N PRO A 83 -2.25 -20.65 1.85
CA PRO A 83 -3.16 -21.20 0.85
C PRO A 83 -4.03 -20.10 0.24
N TYR A 84 -4.03 -19.99 -1.09
CA TYR A 84 -4.87 -19.05 -1.80
C TYR A 84 -6.25 -19.65 -2.06
N TYR A 85 -7.29 -18.92 -1.71
CA TYR A 85 -8.68 -19.28 -2.00
C TYR A 85 -9.24 -18.25 -2.98
N PRO A 86 -9.44 -18.60 -4.27
CA PRO A 86 -9.93 -17.64 -5.24
C PRO A 86 -11.34 -17.17 -4.88
N LEU A 87 -11.61 -15.89 -5.13
CA LEU A 87 -12.97 -15.36 -5.12
C LEU A 87 -13.87 -16.18 -6.07
N GLN A 88 -14.96 -16.72 -5.54
CA GLN A 88 -15.91 -17.52 -6.33
C GLN A 88 -17.03 -16.63 -6.88
N GLY A 89 -16.93 -16.28 -8.16
CA GLY A 89 -17.93 -15.48 -8.89
C GLY A 89 -17.43 -14.07 -9.22
N ASP A 90 -18.21 -13.34 -10.02
CA ASP A 90 -17.83 -11.97 -10.41
C ASP A 90 -18.35 -10.97 -9.35
N TYR A 91 -17.48 -10.07 -8.91
CA TYR A 91 -17.79 -9.05 -7.91
C TYR A 91 -17.58 -7.65 -8.48
N TYR A 92 -18.37 -6.70 -7.97
CA TYR A 92 -18.36 -5.32 -8.41
C TYR A 92 -18.22 -4.39 -7.21
N LEU A 93 -17.45 -3.31 -7.37
CA LEU A 93 -17.40 -2.21 -6.43
C LEU A 93 -18.17 -1.02 -6.96
N GLU A 94 -18.98 -0.42 -6.10
CA GLU A 94 -19.56 0.91 -6.29
C GLU A 94 -18.90 1.87 -5.31
N GLU A 95 -18.40 2.99 -5.82
CA GLU A 95 -17.86 4.06 -4.98
C GLU A 95 -18.99 4.93 -4.43
N SER A 96 -18.90 5.32 -3.16
CA SER A 96 -20.02 5.97 -2.45
C SER A 96 -20.41 7.35 -3.00
N GLU A 97 -19.49 8.10 -3.59
CA GLU A 97 -19.77 9.39 -4.24
C GLU A 97 -20.13 9.25 -5.74
N ARG A 98 -20.06 8.04 -6.31
CA ARG A 98 -20.39 7.74 -7.72
C ARG A 98 -21.40 6.58 -7.83
N PRO A 99 -22.63 6.77 -7.34
CA PRO A 99 -23.64 5.73 -7.40
C PRO A 99 -23.99 5.35 -8.85
N GLY A 100 -24.12 4.06 -9.12
CA GLY A 100 -24.38 3.49 -10.44
C GLY A 100 -23.14 3.28 -11.32
N GLU A 101 -21.95 3.73 -10.88
CA GLU A 101 -20.68 3.42 -11.54
C GLU A 101 -20.06 2.17 -10.91
N PHE A 102 -20.14 1.04 -11.62
CA PHE A 102 -19.64 -0.25 -11.13
C PHE A 102 -18.29 -0.61 -11.74
N MET A 103 -17.36 -1.03 -10.89
CA MET A 103 -16.05 -1.54 -11.28
C MET A 103 -15.97 -3.02 -10.96
N GLN A 104 -15.71 -3.86 -11.97
CA GLN A 104 -15.41 -5.27 -11.71
C GLN A 104 -14.09 -5.37 -10.91
N ILE A 105 -14.08 -6.27 -9.94
CA ILE A 105 -12.86 -6.64 -9.21
C ILE A 105 -12.55 -8.10 -9.40
N ASP A 106 -11.27 -8.37 -9.56
CA ASP A 106 -10.69 -9.71 -9.61
C ASP A 106 -9.53 -9.77 -8.60
N GLU A 107 -9.22 -10.98 -8.13
CA GLU A 107 -8.08 -11.27 -7.26
C GLU A 107 -7.14 -12.29 -7.89
N ASP A 108 -5.84 -12.13 -7.62
CA ASP A 108 -4.84 -13.16 -7.86
C ASP A 108 -4.10 -13.53 -6.56
N GLU A 109 -2.99 -14.27 -6.65
CA GLU A 109 -2.12 -14.66 -5.53
C GLU A 109 -1.67 -13.49 -4.63
N ASN A 110 -1.63 -12.28 -5.18
CA ASN A 110 -1.21 -11.08 -4.46
C ASN A 110 -2.42 -10.31 -3.89
N GLY A 111 -3.63 -10.88 -4.00
CA GLY A 111 -4.90 -10.32 -3.57
C GLY A 111 -5.48 -9.30 -4.55
N THR A 112 -6.41 -8.47 -4.06
CA THR A 112 -7.07 -7.47 -4.92
C THR A 112 -6.17 -6.25 -5.18
N TYR A 113 -6.18 -5.82 -6.44
CA TYR A 113 -5.48 -4.62 -6.88
C TYR A 113 -6.26 -3.33 -6.59
N LEU A 114 -7.55 -3.44 -6.32
CA LEU A 114 -8.43 -2.37 -5.83
C LEU A 114 -8.62 -2.56 -4.31
N MET A 115 -8.64 -1.50 -3.50
CA MET A 115 -8.79 -1.57 -2.02
C MET A 115 -7.51 -1.86 -1.19
N ASN A 116 -6.39 -1.17 -1.42
CA ASN A 116 -5.29 -1.18 -0.43
C ASN A 116 -5.52 -0.10 0.64
N ALA A 117 -6.01 -0.53 1.80
CA ALA A 117 -6.47 0.33 2.88
C ALA A 117 -5.38 0.86 3.83
N ARG A 118 -4.11 0.44 3.69
CA ARG A 118 -3.09 0.75 4.72
C ARG A 118 -1.91 1.56 4.19
N ASP A 119 -1.43 2.47 5.03
CA ASP A 119 -0.12 3.09 4.85
C ASP A 119 0.96 2.02 5.11
N LEU A 120 2.08 2.14 4.42
CA LEU A 120 3.32 1.48 4.81
C LEU A 120 3.64 1.89 6.24
N CYS A 121 4.02 0.93 7.06
CA CYS A 121 4.63 1.19 8.35
C CYS A 121 5.77 0.19 8.54
N ALA A 122 7.01 0.66 8.42
CA ALA A 122 8.20 -0.16 8.56
C ALA A 122 8.95 0.14 9.87
N ILE A 123 8.26 0.67 10.89
CA ILE A 123 8.86 1.05 12.18
C ILE A 123 9.48 -0.14 12.92
N GLU A 124 8.96 -1.34 12.69
CA GLU A 124 9.43 -2.59 13.32
C GLU A 124 10.75 -3.05 12.70
N TYR A 125 11.04 -2.63 11.47
CA TYR A 125 12.20 -3.07 10.67
C TYR A 125 13.35 -2.06 10.69
N LEU A 126 13.33 -1.06 11.58
CA LEU A 126 14.35 -0.01 11.62
C LEU A 126 15.75 -0.56 11.91
N GLN A 127 15.85 -1.63 12.69
CA GLN A 127 17.12 -2.31 12.97
C GLN A 127 17.69 -2.92 11.68
N GLU A 128 16.90 -3.71 10.97
CA GLU A 128 17.29 -4.37 9.72
C GLU A 128 17.64 -3.35 8.64
N LEU A 129 16.89 -2.24 8.56
CA LEU A 129 17.18 -1.15 7.63
C LEU A 129 18.51 -0.45 7.98
N ARG A 130 18.77 -0.19 9.26
CA ARG A 130 20.05 0.36 9.72
C ARG A 130 21.20 -0.58 9.37
N ASP A 131 21.05 -1.87 9.66
CA ASP A 131 22.08 -2.88 9.41
C ASP A 131 22.34 -3.07 7.91
N ALA A 132 21.35 -2.78 7.08
CA ALA A 132 21.49 -2.73 5.62
C ALA A 132 22.21 -1.47 5.11
N GLY A 133 22.56 -0.52 5.98
CA GLY A 133 23.30 0.71 5.66
C GLY A 133 22.43 1.94 5.39
N ILE A 134 21.15 1.92 5.76
CA ILE A 134 20.27 3.10 5.69
C ILE A 134 20.59 4.05 6.85
N VAL A 135 20.72 5.34 6.55
CA VAL A 135 21.07 6.39 7.53
C VAL A 135 20.01 7.46 7.70
N SER A 136 19.06 7.55 6.75
CA SER A 136 17.90 8.44 6.83
C SER A 136 16.60 7.66 6.65
N PHE A 137 15.60 7.99 7.46
CA PHE A 137 14.25 7.42 7.39
C PHE A 137 13.24 8.49 7.03
N LYS A 138 12.58 8.31 5.89
CA LYS A 138 11.60 9.25 5.36
C LYS A 138 10.18 8.80 5.68
N VAL A 139 9.39 9.74 6.17
CA VAL A 139 7.96 9.57 6.45
C VAL A 139 7.13 10.52 5.59
N GLU A 140 5.94 10.09 5.17
CA GLU A 140 5.00 10.90 4.40
C GLU A 140 4.37 11.97 5.29
N GLY A 141 4.56 13.24 4.93
CA GLY A 141 3.89 14.37 5.57
C GLY A 141 3.00 15.17 4.62
N ARG A 142 3.11 14.96 3.29
CA ARG A 142 2.35 15.75 2.32
C ARG A 142 0.87 15.44 2.46
N SER A 143 0.05 16.49 2.52
CA SER A 143 -1.40 16.38 2.68
C SER A 143 -1.84 15.70 3.99
N LYS A 144 -0.95 15.57 4.98
CA LYS A 144 -1.27 15.09 6.32
C LYS A 144 -1.46 16.27 7.28
N SER A 145 -2.23 16.06 8.34
CA SER A 145 -2.42 17.08 9.38
C SER A 145 -1.13 17.28 10.18
N VAL A 146 -0.98 18.47 10.79
CA VAL A 146 0.12 18.74 11.73
C VAL A 146 0.13 17.73 12.87
N TYR A 147 -1.06 17.33 13.34
CA TYR A 147 -1.21 16.32 14.38
C TYR A 147 -0.65 14.96 13.94
N TYR A 148 -0.97 14.50 12.73
CA TYR A 148 -0.40 13.27 12.17
C TYR A 148 1.12 13.35 12.08
N ALA A 149 1.66 14.43 11.51
CA ALA A 149 3.09 14.61 11.36
C ALA A 149 3.81 14.58 12.72
N ALA A 150 3.22 15.21 13.74
CA ALA A 150 3.76 15.21 15.10
C ALA A 150 3.76 13.82 15.73
N LEU A 151 2.66 13.06 15.62
CA LEU A 151 2.55 11.71 16.16
C LEU A 151 3.53 10.74 15.49
N ILE A 152 3.58 10.72 14.16
CA ILE A 152 4.49 9.84 13.42
C ILE A 152 5.94 10.19 13.72
N SER A 153 6.30 11.48 13.70
CA SER A 153 7.65 11.91 14.03
C SER A 153 8.05 11.50 15.46
N ARG A 154 7.13 11.65 16.42
CA ARG A 154 7.36 11.23 17.81
C ARG A 154 7.55 9.72 17.92
N ALA A 155 6.67 8.92 17.31
CA ALA A 155 6.76 7.45 17.34
C ALA A 155 8.09 6.95 16.74
N TYR A 156 8.45 7.44 15.55
CA TYR A 156 9.73 7.08 14.92
C TYR A 156 10.93 7.57 15.73
N ARG A 157 10.86 8.77 16.34
CA ARG A 157 11.94 9.26 17.21
C ARG A 157 12.17 8.34 18.40
N HIS A 158 11.10 7.94 19.10
CA HIS A 158 11.19 6.98 20.20
C HIS A 158 11.79 5.65 19.76
N ALA A 159 11.33 5.09 18.64
CA ALA A 159 11.86 3.83 18.11
C ALA A 159 13.36 3.94 17.76
N ILE A 160 13.79 5.06 17.16
CA ILE A 160 15.20 5.29 16.84
C ILE A 160 16.04 5.49 18.11
N ASP A 161 15.51 6.16 19.14
CA ASP A 161 16.21 6.34 20.43
C ASP A 161 16.39 5.00 21.16
N ASP A 162 15.36 4.16 21.20
CA ASP A 162 15.44 2.82 21.78
C ASP A 162 16.45 1.95 20.99
N LEU A 163 16.40 2.02 19.66
CA LEU A 163 17.35 1.35 18.77
C LEU A 163 18.80 1.80 18.97
N ALA A 164 19.03 3.10 19.18
CA ALA A 164 20.36 3.66 19.47
C ALA A 164 20.87 3.26 20.86
N ALA A 165 19.97 3.04 21.82
CA ALA A 165 20.27 2.52 23.15
C ALA A 165 20.44 0.99 23.20
N GLY A 166 20.32 0.29 22.07
CA GLY A 166 20.41 -1.17 21.99
C GLY A 166 19.22 -1.91 22.62
N LYS A 167 18.09 -1.22 22.81
CA LYS A 167 16.85 -1.84 23.30
C LYS A 167 16.11 -2.51 22.15
N PRO A 168 15.43 -3.64 22.40
CA PRO A 168 14.55 -4.24 21.40
C PRO A 168 13.37 -3.32 21.11
N PHE A 169 12.78 -3.46 19.92
CA PHE A 169 11.54 -2.78 19.56
C PHE A 169 10.42 -3.15 20.55
N ASN A 170 9.70 -2.14 21.04
CA ASN A 170 8.56 -2.33 21.93
C ASN A 170 7.31 -1.65 21.33
N PRO A 171 6.31 -2.43 20.86
CA PRO A 171 5.10 -1.87 20.27
C PRO A 171 4.24 -1.07 21.28
N ALA A 172 4.44 -1.26 22.59
CA ALA A 172 3.74 -0.49 23.62
C ALA A 172 4.22 0.97 23.75
N HIS A 173 5.30 1.34 23.07
CA HIS A 173 5.85 2.72 23.06
C HIS A 173 5.39 3.53 21.83
N LEU A 174 4.52 2.96 20.98
CA LEU A 174 3.95 3.61 19.79
C LEU A 174 2.71 4.46 20.12
#